data_AF-A0A962IL02-F1
#
_entry.id   AF-A0A962IL02-F1
#
_cell.length_a   1.000
_cell.length_b   1.000
_cell.length_c   1.000
_cell.angle_alpha   90.00
_cell.angle_beta   90.00
_cell.angle_gamma   90.00
#
_symmetry.space_group_name_H-M   'P 1'
#
loop_
_entity.id
_entity.type
_entity.pdbx_description
1 polymer ?
#
loop_
_entity_poly.entity_id
_entity_poly.type
_entity_poly.pdbx_seq_one_letter_code
_entity_poly.pdbx_strand_id
1 'polypeptide(L)'
;HWRQAEVSGAPPRVMVKLGASHLVRGRNMTDTFDLGALLPELAAIRGERSFSLLVLPGIDSQVARLDPVAWAYQPAPAKDGYDEALEPLLAAAVDGRFTLIDLRPLRPLLPASRSSEALRRVVMGFDMLLVLNGSTPSSEFAAPAAE
;
A
#
# COMPACT_ATOMS: atom_id res chain seq x y z
N HIS A 1 8.41 -5.14 22.78
CA HIS A 1 7.03 -5.26 22.27
C HIS A 1 6.59 -6.71 22.01
N TRP A 2 7.13 -7.46 21.04
CA TRP A 2 6.67 -8.84 20.75
C TRP A 2 6.71 -9.78 21.97
N ARG A 3 7.86 -9.88 22.66
CA ARG A 3 8.01 -10.70 23.89
C ARG A 3 7.15 -10.23 25.07
N GLN A 4 6.70 -8.97 25.08
CA GLN A 4 5.82 -8.45 26.14
C GLN A 4 4.36 -8.85 25.93
N ALA A 5 3.94 -9.06 24.67
CA ALA A 5 2.59 -9.52 24.38
C ALA A 5 2.40 -11.00 24.77
N GLU A 6 3.45 -11.83 24.64
CA GLU A 6 3.45 -13.23 25.09
C GLU A 6 3.14 -13.36 26.59
N VAL A 7 3.55 -12.38 27.41
CA VAL A 7 3.27 -12.35 28.86
C VAL A 7 1.79 -12.06 29.16
N SER A 8 1.05 -11.45 28.23
CA SER A 8 -0.34 -11.01 28.45
C SER A 8 -1.41 -12.06 28.09
N GLY A 9 -1.01 -13.21 27.52
CA GLY A 9 -1.94 -14.29 27.13
C GLY A 9 -2.83 -14.01 25.91
N ALA A 10 -2.84 -12.78 25.39
CA ALA A 10 -3.51 -12.43 24.13
C ALA A 10 -2.52 -12.54 22.95
N PRO A 11 -2.92 -13.12 21.80
CA PRO A 11 -2.06 -13.18 20.64
C PRO A 11 -1.69 -11.74 20.18
N PRO A 12 -0.40 -11.44 19.98
CA PRO A 12 0.04 -10.11 19.57
C PRO A 12 -0.56 -9.70 18.22
N ARG A 13 -1.11 -8.48 18.15
CA ARG A 13 -1.45 -7.86 16.87
C ARG A 13 -0.17 -7.42 16.16
N VAL A 14 0.04 -7.89 14.93
CA VAL A 14 1.19 -7.51 14.10
C VAL A 14 0.76 -6.46 13.08
N MET A 15 1.55 -5.40 12.98
CA MET A 15 1.49 -4.46 11.86
C MET A 15 2.79 -4.58 11.06
N VAL A 16 2.65 -4.87 9.77
CA VAL A 16 3.77 -4.97 8.82
C VAL A 16 3.66 -3.80 7.84
N LYS A 17 4.75 -3.04 7.69
CA LYS A 17 4.85 -1.94 6.72
C LYS A 17 5.95 -2.26 5.71
N LEU A 18 5.57 -2.38 4.45
CA LEU A 18 6.44 -2.71 3.32
C LEU A 18 5.97 -1.92 2.09
N GLY A 19 6.79 -1.90 1.04
CA GLY A 19 6.35 -1.41 -0.27
C GLY A 19 5.16 -2.23 -0.80
N ALA A 20 4.26 -1.58 -1.55
CA ALA A 20 3.00 -2.18 -2.01
C ALA A 20 3.21 -3.53 -2.72
N SER A 21 4.23 -3.64 -3.57
CA SER A 21 4.56 -4.87 -4.31
C SER A 21 4.83 -6.08 -3.41
N HIS A 22 5.28 -5.89 -2.16
CA HIS A 22 5.54 -6.97 -1.22
C HIS A 22 4.29 -7.43 -0.45
N LEU A 23 3.19 -6.68 -0.50
CA LEU A 23 1.98 -6.91 0.30
C LEU A 23 0.74 -7.30 -0.52
N VAL A 24 0.87 -7.42 -1.84
CA VAL A 24 -0.18 -7.94 -2.72
C VAL A 24 -0.51 -9.39 -2.33
N ARG A 25 -1.78 -9.70 -2.05
CA ARG A 25 -2.21 -11.09 -1.86
C ARG A 25 -2.06 -11.91 -3.14
N GLY A 26 -1.50 -13.10 -3.00
CA GLY A 26 -1.21 -13.98 -4.14
C GLY A 26 0.06 -13.54 -4.87
N ARG A 27 -0.02 -13.44 -6.20
CA ARG A 27 1.13 -13.09 -7.05
C ARG A 27 1.30 -11.56 -7.11
N ASN A 28 2.48 -11.05 -6.78
CA ASN A 28 2.79 -9.62 -6.85
C ASN A 28 2.93 -9.11 -8.29
N MET A 29 3.25 -7.83 -8.51
CA MET A 29 3.33 -7.23 -9.85
C MET A 29 4.38 -7.86 -10.80
N THR A 30 5.28 -8.71 -10.28
CA THR A 30 6.27 -9.48 -11.05
C THR A 30 5.93 -10.97 -11.12
N ASP A 31 4.69 -11.34 -10.81
CA ASP A 31 4.16 -12.71 -10.81
C ASP A 31 4.83 -13.71 -9.85
N THR A 32 5.49 -13.20 -8.79
CA THR A 32 6.09 -14.01 -7.72
C THR A 32 5.23 -13.99 -6.46
N PHE A 33 5.33 -15.05 -5.65
CA PHE A 33 4.74 -15.09 -4.31
C PHE A 33 5.70 -14.45 -3.31
N ASP A 34 5.16 -13.58 -2.47
CA ASP A 34 5.93 -12.80 -1.48
C ASP A 34 5.17 -12.76 -0.14
N LEU A 35 5.59 -11.88 0.77
CA LEU A 35 5.01 -11.69 2.10
C LEU A 35 3.50 -11.41 2.07
N GLY A 36 3.00 -10.75 1.03
CA GLY A 36 1.58 -10.49 0.81
C GLY A 36 0.74 -11.76 0.61
N ALA A 37 1.35 -12.86 0.14
CA ALA A 37 0.73 -14.18 0.16
C ALA A 37 0.98 -14.90 1.50
N LEU A 38 2.21 -14.87 2.01
CA LEU A 38 2.59 -15.62 3.20
C LEU A 38 1.83 -15.19 4.47
N LEU A 39 1.76 -13.89 4.75
CA LEU A 39 1.22 -13.39 6.02
C LEU A 39 -0.29 -13.70 6.18
N PRO A 40 -1.14 -13.49 5.16
CA PRO A 40 -2.54 -13.89 5.24
C PRO A 40 -2.74 -15.40 5.38
N GLU A 41 -1.95 -16.21 4.67
CA GLU A 41 -2.03 -17.68 4.77
C GLU A 41 -1.62 -18.18 6.15
N LEU A 42 -0.54 -17.61 6.74
CA LEU A 42 -0.14 -17.95 8.11
C LEU A 42 -1.22 -17.57 9.12
N ALA A 43 -1.84 -16.41 8.96
CA ALA A 43 -2.98 -16.00 9.79
C ALA A 43 -4.15 -17.00 9.62
N ALA A 44 -4.50 -17.37 8.39
CA ALA A 44 -5.57 -18.32 8.11
C ALA A 44 -5.31 -19.71 8.73
N ILE A 45 -4.09 -20.24 8.61
CA ILE A 45 -3.66 -21.52 9.21
C ILE A 45 -3.81 -21.49 10.75
N ARG A 46 -3.63 -20.32 11.37
CA ARG A 46 -3.79 -20.11 12.82
C ARG A 46 -5.23 -19.80 13.24
N GLY A 47 -6.19 -19.77 12.32
CA GLY A 47 -7.54 -19.31 12.61
C GLY A 47 -7.64 -17.80 12.93
N GLU A 48 -6.61 -17.05 12.56
CA GLU A 48 -6.51 -15.60 12.74
C GLU A 48 -7.02 -14.85 11.50
N ARG A 49 -6.98 -13.52 11.57
CA ARG A 49 -7.43 -12.62 10.49
C ARG A 49 -6.30 -11.70 10.07
N SER A 50 -6.22 -11.44 8.77
CA SER A 50 -5.33 -10.43 8.19
C SER A 50 -6.13 -9.30 7.56
N PHE A 51 -5.53 -8.11 7.50
CA PHE A 51 -6.11 -6.95 6.83
C PHE A 51 -5.00 -6.23 6.04
N SER A 52 -5.24 -5.99 4.75
CA SER A 52 -4.24 -5.40 3.84
C SER A 52 -4.68 -4.02 3.37
N LEU A 53 -3.87 -3.00 3.65
CA LEU A 53 -4.08 -1.61 3.22
C LEU A 53 -3.02 -1.22 2.19
N LEU A 54 -3.47 -0.80 1.01
CA LEU A 54 -2.64 -0.12 0.02
C LEU A 54 -2.63 1.38 0.31
N VAL A 55 -1.47 2.01 0.25
CA VAL A 55 -1.32 3.47 0.41
C VAL A 55 -0.65 4.01 -0.84
N LEU A 56 -1.33 4.92 -1.54
CA LEU A 56 -0.83 5.57 -2.75
C LEU A 56 -0.86 7.09 -2.62
N PRO A 57 0.07 7.81 -3.26
CA PRO A 57 -0.10 9.24 -3.50
C PRO A 57 -1.34 9.48 -4.37
N GLY A 58 -1.90 10.68 -4.28
CA GLY A 58 -2.98 11.11 -5.18
C GLY A 58 -2.49 11.60 -6.53
N ILE A 59 -3.44 11.89 -7.41
CA ILE A 59 -3.18 12.61 -8.67
C ILE A 59 -2.48 13.95 -8.33
N ASP A 60 -1.51 14.34 -9.16
CA ASP A 60 -0.69 15.56 -9.01
C ASP A 60 0.13 15.67 -7.71
N SER A 61 0.23 14.59 -6.94
CA SER A 61 1.03 14.57 -5.72
C SER A 61 2.51 14.32 -5.99
N GLN A 62 3.35 14.61 -5.01
CA GLN A 62 4.80 14.44 -5.12
C GLN A 62 5.31 13.37 -4.16
N VAL A 63 6.44 12.76 -4.53
CA VAL A 63 7.17 11.78 -3.72
C VAL A 63 8.65 12.16 -3.64
N ALA A 64 9.33 11.63 -2.64
CA ALA A 64 10.79 11.68 -2.57
C ALA A 64 11.36 10.57 -3.47
N ARG A 65 12.13 10.94 -4.50
CA ARG A 65 12.84 10.00 -5.38
C ARG A 65 14.34 10.13 -5.15
N LEU A 66 15.02 9.00 -4.99
CA LEU A 66 16.49 8.97 -4.93
C LEU A 66 17.06 9.38 -6.30
N ASP A 67 17.83 10.45 -6.34
CA ASP A 67 18.74 10.78 -7.43
C ASP A 67 20.09 10.08 -7.15
N PRO A 68 20.48 9.06 -7.94
CA PRO A 68 21.70 8.32 -7.71
C PRO A 68 22.96 9.10 -8.09
N VAL A 69 22.86 10.16 -8.90
CA VAL A 69 23.99 11.01 -9.29
C VAL A 69 24.30 12.00 -8.18
N ALA A 70 23.27 12.68 -7.67
CA ALA A 70 23.40 13.60 -6.55
C ALA A 70 23.50 12.88 -5.19
N TRP A 71 23.17 11.58 -5.15
CA TRP A 71 23.03 10.77 -3.94
C TRP A 71 22.12 11.42 -2.88
N ALA A 72 20.99 11.97 -3.35
CA ALA A 72 20.06 12.73 -2.52
C ALA A 72 18.62 12.45 -2.96
N TYR A 73 17.67 12.56 -2.02
CA TYR A 73 16.26 12.53 -2.37
C TYR A 73 15.81 13.89 -2.91
N GLN A 74 15.17 13.87 -4.08
CA GLN A 74 14.59 15.06 -4.70
C GLN A 74 13.08 14.90 -4.86
N PRO A 75 12.31 16.01 -4.76
CA PRO A 75 10.91 16.00 -5.15
C PRO A 75 10.74 15.53 -6.59
N ALA A 76 9.83 14.59 -6.80
CA ALA A 76 9.42 14.16 -8.13
C ALA A 76 7.89 14.00 -8.17
N PRO A 77 7.24 14.20 -9.32
CA PRO A 77 5.86 13.76 -9.51
C PRO A 77 5.74 12.28 -9.13
N ALA A 78 4.69 11.94 -8.38
CA ALA A 78 4.23 10.57 -8.30
C ALA A 78 3.87 10.13 -9.74
N LYS A 79 4.60 9.18 -10.33
CA LYS A 79 4.32 8.69 -11.68
C LYS A 79 4.33 7.16 -11.78
N ASP A 80 3.20 6.67 -12.26
CA ASP A 80 2.85 5.64 -13.26
C ASP A 80 3.02 4.14 -12.92
N GLY A 81 3.69 3.76 -11.82
CA GLY A 81 3.77 2.33 -11.46
C GLY A 81 2.41 1.67 -11.18
N TYR A 82 1.45 2.47 -10.71
CA TYR A 82 0.10 2.03 -10.34
C TYR A 82 -1.01 2.84 -11.03
N ASP A 83 -0.68 3.98 -11.63
CA ASP A 83 -1.68 5.00 -11.94
C ASP A 83 -2.54 4.64 -13.16
N GLU A 84 -1.95 4.24 -14.30
CA GLU A 84 -2.72 3.96 -15.54
C GLU A 84 -3.80 2.88 -15.36
N ALA A 85 -3.58 1.90 -14.49
CA ALA A 85 -4.57 0.85 -14.24
C ALA A 85 -5.55 1.17 -13.11
N LEU A 86 -5.20 2.11 -12.23
CA LEU A 86 -5.99 2.49 -11.06
C LEU A 86 -6.65 3.86 -11.19
N GLU A 87 -6.54 4.52 -12.35
CA GLU A 87 -7.17 5.82 -12.63
C GLU A 87 -8.62 5.91 -12.13
N PRO A 88 -9.50 4.90 -12.31
CA PRO A 88 -10.88 5.00 -11.82
C PRO A 88 -10.98 5.08 -10.29
N LEU A 89 -10.04 4.46 -9.56
CA LEU A 89 -9.99 4.52 -8.10
C LEU A 89 -9.36 5.83 -7.62
N LEU A 90 -8.31 6.30 -8.31
CA LEU A 90 -7.64 7.57 -7.98
C LEU A 90 -8.54 8.77 -8.27
N ALA A 91 -9.28 8.75 -9.38
CA ALA A 91 -10.26 9.77 -9.74
C ALA A 91 -11.47 9.81 -8.80
N ALA A 92 -11.72 8.75 -8.03
CA ALA A 92 -12.76 8.72 -7.00
C ALA A 92 -12.29 9.35 -5.67
N ALA A 93 -11.00 9.70 -5.54
CA ALA A 93 -10.49 10.37 -4.34
C ALA A 93 -10.96 11.82 -4.27
N VAL A 94 -11.21 12.31 -3.06
CA VAL A 94 -11.64 13.69 -2.84
C VAL A 94 -10.46 14.64 -2.95
N ASP A 95 -10.59 15.70 -3.74
CA ASP A 95 -9.55 16.71 -3.94
C ASP A 95 -9.07 17.32 -2.62
N GLY A 96 -7.74 17.43 -2.47
CA GLY A 96 -7.08 18.00 -1.31
C GLY A 96 -7.31 17.22 0.01
N ARG A 97 -7.85 16.00 -0.04
CA ARG A 97 -8.13 15.18 1.15
C ARG A 97 -7.65 13.76 0.98
N PHE A 98 -7.17 13.19 2.08
CA PHE A 98 -6.90 11.77 2.12
C PHE A 98 -8.21 10.99 2.06
N THR A 99 -8.28 10.02 1.16
CA THR A 99 -9.50 9.25 0.88
C THR A 99 -9.25 7.78 1.11
N LEU A 100 -10.09 7.14 1.92
CA LEU A 100 -10.05 5.71 2.17
C LEU A 100 -11.18 5.02 1.38
N ILE A 101 -10.81 4.09 0.51
CA ILE A 101 -11.73 3.36 -0.37
C ILE A 101 -11.73 1.88 0.07
N ASP A 102 -12.92 1.35 0.38
CA ASP A 102 -13.11 -0.08 0.62
C ASP A 102 -13.18 -0.84 -0.70
N LEU A 103 -12.22 -1.73 -0.93
CA LEU A 103 -12.11 -2.50 -2.17
C LEU A 103 -12.90 -3.80 -2.13
N ARG A 104 -13.27 -4.28 -0.94
CA ARG A 104 -13.95 -5.58 -0.77
C ARG A 104 -15.30 -5.65 -1.50
N PRO A 105 -16.15 -4.60 -1.50
CA PRO A 105 -17.41 -4.59 -2.26
C PRO A 105 -17.22 -4.70 -3.78
N LEU A 106 -16.03 -4.40 -4.31
CA LEU A 106 -15.74 -4.44 -5.75
C LEU A 106 -15.41 -5.87 -6.23
N ARG A 107 -14.92 -6.74 -5.34
CA ARG A 107 -14.52 -8.12 -5.67
C ARG A 107 -15.58 -8.94 -6.40
N PRO A 108 -16.86 -8.98 -5.98
CA PRO A 108 -17.89 -9.72 -6.69
C PRO A 108 -18.22 -9.15 -8.07
N LEU A 109 -17.87 -7.89 -8.35
CA LEU A 109 -18.15 -7.22 -9.61
C LEU A 109 -17.06 -7.48 -10.67
N LEU A 110 -15.85 -7.87 -10.24
CA LEU A 110 -14.71 -8.07 -11.12
C LEU A 110 -14.96 -9.07 -12.27
N PRO A 111 -15.55 -10.27 -12.05
CA PRO A 111 -15.74 -11.26 -13.12
C PRO A 111 -16.61 -10.77 -14.28
N ALA A 112 -17.55 -9.86 -14.01
CA ALA A 112 -18.45 -9.28 -15.00
C ALA A 112 -17.92 -7.98 -15.62
N SER A 113 -16.84 -7.42 -15.07
CA SER A 113 -16.27 -6.15 -15.52
C SER A 113 -15.21 -6.34 -16.60
N ARG A 114 -15.02 -5.33 -17.46
CA ARG A 114 -13.86 -5.24 -18.38
C ARG A 114 -12.63 -4.64 -17.68
N SER A 115 -12.46 -4.87 -16.38
CA SER A 115 -11.35 -4.31 -15.60
C SER A 115 -10.00 -4.80 -16.11
N SER A 116 -8.98 -3.94 -16.06
CA SER A 116 -7.60 -4.35 -16.31
C SER A 116 -7.13 -5.40 -15.31
N GLU A 117 -6.14 -6.20 -15.71
CA GLU A 117 -5.55 -7.23 -14.85
C GLU A 117 -4.91 -6.62 -13.60
N ALA A 118 -4.26 -5.46 -13.74
CA ALA A 118 -3.70 -4.70 -12.64
C ALA A 118 -4.76 -4.16 -11.66
N LEU A 119 -5.89 -3.63 -12.14
CA LEU A 119 -7.01 -3.23 -11.25
C LEU A 119 -7.54 -4.44 -10.48
N ARG A 120 -7.74 -5.56 -11.18
CA ARG A 120 -8.19 -6.82 -10.57
C ARG A 120 -7.20 -7.29 -9.50
N ARG A 121 -5.90 -7.18 -9.76
CA ARG A 121 -4.83 -7.56 -8.83
C ARG A 121 -4.84 -6.69 -7.58
N VAL A 122 -5.09 -5.38 -7.70
CA VAL A 122 -5.21 -4.49 -6.54
C VAL A 122 -6.47 -4.76 -5.72
N VAL A 123 -7.63 -4.88 -6.35
CA VAL A 123 -8.92 -5.12 -5.67
C VAL A 123 -8.94 -6.48 -4.95
N MET A 124 -8.31 -7.50 -5.53
CA MET A 124 -8.15 -8.81 -4.89
C MET A 124 -6.99 -8.82 -3.88
N GLY A 125 -5.94 -8.04 -4.15
CA GLY A 125 -4.70 -7.98 -3.38
C GLY A 125 -4.83 -7.28 -2.03
N PHE A 126 -5.71 -6.27 -1.94
CA PHE A 126 -5.87 -5.41 -0.77
C PHE A 126 -7.34 -5.33 -0.33
N ASP A 127 -7.57 -5.03 0.95
CA ASP A 127 -8.91 -4.77 1.49
C ASP A 127 -9.32 -3.31 1.34
N MET A 128 -8.36 -2.39 1.49
CA MET A 128 -8.58 -0.96 1.37
C MET A 128 -7.46 -0.28 0.60
N LEU A 129 -7.80 0.86 -0.01
CA LEU A 129 -6.87 1.80 -0.62
C LEU A 129 -6.99 3.15 0.09
N LEU A 130 -5.88 3.66 0.61
CA LEU A 130 -5.74 5.02 1.08
C LEU A 130 -5.03 5.85 0.01
N VAL A 131 -5.74 6.84 -0.55
CA VAL A 131 -5.19 7.82 -1.49
C VAL A 131 -4.83 9.08 -0.73
N LEU A 132 -3.56 9.50 -0.82
CA LEU A 132 -3.02 10.68 -0.15
C LEU A 132 -2.97 11.88 -1.10
N ASN A 133 -4.13 12.40 -1.52
CA ASN A 133 -4.20 13.59 -2.39
C ASN A 133 -3.48 14.78 -1.76
N GLY A 134 -2.63 15.43 -2.56
CA GLY A 134 -1.82 16.57 -2.13
C GLY A 134 -0.61 16.19 -1.28
N SER A 135 -0.18 14.92 -1.28
CA SER A 135 1.01 14.51 -0.53
C SER A 135 2.27 15.20 -1.07
N THR A 136 3.14 15.60 -0.15
CA THR A 136 4.47 16.17 -0.45
C THR A 136 5.56 15.12 -0.23
N PRO A 137 6.78 15.33 -0.75
CA PRO A 137 7.91 14.44 -0.51
C PRO A 137 8.19 14.28 0.99
N SER A 138 8.52 13.06 1.42
CA SER A 138 9.02 12.82 2.76
C SER A 138 10.40 13.46 2.95
N SER A 139 10.63 14.08 4.09
CA SER A 139 11.94 14.58 4.48
C SER A 139 12.76 13.52 5.22
N GLU A 140 14.08 13.61 5.14
CA GLU A 140 14.94 12.88 6.06
C GLU A 140 14.85 13.46 7.47
N PHE A 141 15.30 12.69 8.46
CA PHE A 141 15.49 13.22 9.80
C PHE A 141 16.65 14.21 9.75
N ALA A 142 16.38 15.50 9.97
CA ALA A 142 17.46 16.46 10.16
C ALA A 142 18.21 16.13 11.45
N ALA A 143 19.54 16.03 11.40
CA ALA A 143 20.34 16.11 12.62
C ALA A 143 20.07 17.48 13.26
N PRO A 144 19.95 17.57 14.60
CA PRO A 144 19.86 18.87 15.26
C PRO A 144 21.09 19.71 14.85
N ALA A 145 20.86 20.98 14.52
CA ALA A 145 21.94 21.90 14.24
C ALA A 145 22.90 21.92 15.44
N ALA A 146 24.20 21.75 15.19
CA ALA A 146 25.20 21.95 16.22
C ALA A 146 25.17 23.42 16.65
N GLU A 147 24.85 23.68 17.92
CA GLU A 147 25.07 24.98 18.58
C GLU A 147 26.56 25.28 18.73
#